data_AF-A0A9W6F8N3-F1
#
_entry.id   AF-A0A9W6F8N3-F1
#
_cell.length_a   1.000
_cell.length_b   1.000
_cell.length_c   1.000
_cell.angle_alpha   90.00
_cell.angle_beta   90.00
_cell.angle_gamma   90.00
#
_symmetry.space_group_name_H-M   'P 1'
#
loop_
_entity.id
_entity.type
_entity.pdbx_description
1 polymer ?
#
loop_
_entity_poly.entity_id
_entity_poly.type
_entity_poly.pdbx_seq_one_letter_code
_entity_poly.pdbx_strand_id
1 'polypeptide(L)'
;MASPVEEGSRIVKQVIDSGAFDDIRKSVFEELRNSSALRDYVHEQVDNSKTLNGESSKASKDRKKVLDDLQNELKDRLVERASRVVWEILTNADGRVAQDIERKVHEAICHLHDFREKQQQQSTAAVQQQPDKPAPQSQPGAAETGQAVSLPARLAASSTATLAGQPHQQQTNRPPPRHYGVYGNL
;
A
#
# COMPACT_ATOMS: atom_id res chain seq x y z
N MET A 1 -11.10 12.12 -15.71
CA MET A 1 -9.63 12.10 -15.53
C MET A 1 -9.38 11.71 -14.09
N ALA A 2 -8.69 10.60 -13.82
CA ALA A 2 -8.35 10.22 -12.45
C ALA A 2 -7.46 11.31 -11.83
N SER A 3 -7.59 11.54 -10.52
CA SER A 3 -6.73 12.48 -9.82
C SER A 3 -5.27 11.98 -9.83
N PRO A 4 -4.26 12.86 -9.91
CA PRO A 4 -2.85 12.45 -9.79
C PRO A 4 -2.56 11.57 -8.56
N VAL A 5 -3.29 11.78 -7.46
CA VAL A 5 -3.18 10.98 -6.23
C VAL A 5 -3.74 9.56 -6.41
N GLU A 6 -4.82 9.41 -7.17
CA GLU A 6 -5.41 8.10 -7.47
C GLU A 6 -4.49 7.28 -8.39
N GLU A 7 -3.87 7.94 -9.37
CA GLU A 7 -2.90 7.30 -10.27
C GLU A 7 -1.64 6.86 -9.51
N GLY A 8 -1.08 7.73 -8.67
CA GLY A 8 0.06 7.38 -7.81
C GLY A 8 -0.24 6.18 -6.91
N SER A 9 -1.46 6.11 -6.35
CA SER A 9 -1.89 4.97 -5.53
C SER A 9 -1.96 3.66 -6.32
N ARG A 10 -2.41 3.71 -7.58
CA ARG A 10 -2.45 2.55 -8.48
C ARG A 10 -1.03 2.06 -8.83
N ILE A 11 -0.12 2.99 -9.12
CA ILE A 11 1.29 2.68 -9.42
C ILE A 11 1.94 2.00 -8.21
N VAL A 12 1.82 2.58 -7.01
CA VAL A 12 2.37 2.00 -5.78
C VAL A 12 1.79 0.61 -5.54
N LYS A 13 0.47 0.45 -5.71
CA LYS A 13 -0.18 -0.87 -5.59
C LYS A 13 0.41 -1.87 -6.58
N GLN A 14 0.62 -1.50 -7.84
CA GLN A 14 1.23 -2.36 -8.85
C GLN A 14 2.68 -2.73 -8.51
N VAL A 15 3.47 -1.79 -7.98
CA VAL A 15 4.85 -2.05 -7.52
C VAL A 15 4.87 -3.06 -6.35
N ILE A 16 3.88 -2.99 -5.45
CA ILE A 16 3.75 -3.95 -4.35
C ILE A 16 3.30 -5.31 -4.89
N ASP A 17 2.22 -5.35 -5.68
CA ASP A 17 1.59 -6.59 -6.17
C ASP A 17 2.52 -7.37 -7.12
N SER A 18 3.44 -6.69 -7.83
CA SER A 18 4.45 -7.31 -8.69
C SER A 18 5.68 -7.88 -7.95
N GLY A 19 5.80 -7.64 -6.63
CA GLY A 19 6.99 -8.01 -5.86
C GLY A 19 8.19 -7.07 -6.06
N ALA A 20 8.05 -6.03 -6.89
CA ALA A 20 9.07 -5.03 -7.14
C ALA A 20 9.51 -4.31 -5.86
N PHE A 21 8.58 -4.04 -4.94
CA PHE A 21 8.89 -3.46 -3.63
C PHE A 21 9.85 -4.33 -2.80
N ASP A 22 9.65 -5.65 -2.78
CA ASP A 22 10.51 -6.57 -2.02
C ASP A 22 11.91 -6.65 -2.63
N ASP A 23 12.03 -6.56 -3.95
CA ASP A 23 13.34 -6.52 -4.62
C ASP A 23 14.09 -5.22 -4.33
N ILE A 24 13.40 -4.07 -4.33
CA ILE A 24 13.99 -2.79 -3.90
C ILE A 24 14.47 -2.91 -2.45
N ARG A 25 13.65 -3.50 -1.56
CA ARG A 25 14.03 -3.74 -0.17
C ARG A 25 15.30 -4.60 -0.05
N LYS A 26 15.42 -5.67 -0.84
CA LYS A 26 16.65 -6.50 -0.90
C LYS A 26 17.84 -5.67 -1.37
N SER A 27 17.69 -4.89 -2.44
CA SER A 27 18.74 -4.01 -2.96
C SER A 27 19.23 -3.03 -1.89
N VAL A 28 18.33 -2.41 -1.13
CA VAL A 28 18.68 -1.54 0.00
C VAL A 28 19.48 -2.28 1.07
N PHE A 29 19.05 -3.49 1.46
CA PHE A 29 19.78 -4.27 2.46
C PHE A 29 21.18 -4.67 2.01
N GLU A 30 21.37 -4.99 0.74
CA GLU A 30 22.69 -5.32 0.19
C GLU A 30 23.62 -4.10 0.15
N GLU A 31 23.14 -2.92 -0.29
CA GLU A 31 23.92 -1.68 -0.20
C GLU A 31 24.28 -1.32 1.25
N LEU A 32 23.33 -1.49 2.18
CA LEU A 32 23.56 -1.22 3.60
C LEU A 32 24.63 -2.14 4.20
N ARG A 33 24.64 -3.43 3.82
CA ARG A 33 25.67 -4.40 4.24
C ARG A 33 27.05 -4.07 3.70
N ASN A 34 27.12 -3.53 2.47
CA ASN A 34 28.37 -3.20 1.81
C ASN A 34 28.94 -1.84 2.25
N SER A 35 28.14 -1.00 2.91
CA SER A 35 28.57 0.30 3.46
C SER A 35 29.77 0.15 4.39
N SER A 36 30.94 0.64 3.98
CA SER A 36 32.11 0.77 4.86
C SER A 36 31.86 1.79 5.97
N ALA A 37 31.25 2.92 5.65
CA ALA A 37 30.95 3.97 6.62
C ALA A 37 30.08 3.50 7.80
N LEU A 38 29.12 2.60 7.56
CA LEU A 38 28.34 2.01 8.65
C LEU A 38 29.15 1.01 9.46
N ARG A 39 29.98 0.19 8.82
CA ARG A 39 30.86 -0.78 9.49
C ARG A 39 31.91 -0.09 10.37
N ASP A 40 32.55 0.96 9.85
CA ASP A 40 33.55 1.74 10.57
C ASP A 40 32.92 2.44 11.78
N TYR A 41 31.71 2.98 11.61
CA TYR A 41 30.95 3.55 12.72
C TYR A 41 30.61 2.52 13.80
N VAL A 42 30.20 1.30 13.41
CA VAL A 42 29.93 0.22 14.37
C VAL A 42 31.20 -0.14 15.15
N HIS A 43 32.34 -0.27 14.46
CA HIS A 43 33.64 -0.50 15.12
C HIS A 43 33.95 0.60 16.13
N GLU A 44 33.84 1.87 15.74
CA GLU A 44 34.08 3.00 16.63
C GLU A 44 33.16 3.00 17.86
N GLN A 45 31.87 2.68 17.70
CA GLN A 45 30.94 2.62 18.82
C GLN A 45 31.24 1.45 19.77
N VAL A 46 31.70 0.32 19.24
CA VAL A 46 32.13 -0.83 20.05
C VAL A 46 33.41 -0.49 20.81
N ASP A 47 34.40 0.11 20.14
CA ASP A 47 35.67 0.51 20.75
C ASP A 47 35.50 1.53 21.87
N ASN A 48 34.49 2.40 21.77
CA ASN A 48 34.16 3.40 22.78
C ASN A 48 33.08 2.94 23.79
N SER A 49 32.67 1.67 23.76
CA SER A 49 31.57 1.18 24.61
C SER A 49 31.92 1.27 26.10
N LYS A 50 30.96 1.76 26.90
CA LYS A 50 31.05 1.76 28.36
C LYS A 50 30.89 0.35 28.93
N THR A 51 30.12 -0.50 28.27
CA THR A 51 29.94 -1.91 28.67
C THR A 51 31.26 -2.67 28.60
N LEU A 52 32.09 -2.41 27.59
CA LEU A 52 33.39 -3.05 27.41
C LEU A 52 34.53 -2.35 28.17
N ASN A 53 34.53 -1.01 28.21
CA ASN A 53 35.62 -0.22 28.80
C ASN A 53 35.40 0.18 30.26
N GLY A 54 34.17 0.07 30.78
CA GLY A 54 33.83 0.47 32.14
C GLY A 54 34.30 -0.53 33.19
N GLU A 55 34.32 -0.11 34.47
CA GLU A 55 34.72 -0.97 35.61
C GLU A 55 33.94 -2.28 35.70
N SER A 56 32.72 -2.31 35.16
CA SER A 56 31.88 -3.50 35.09
C SER A 56 32.39 -4.59 34.12
N SER A 57 33.43 -4.32 33.32
CA SER A 57 34.22 -5.28 32.53
C SER A 57 35.20 -6.11 33.39
N LYS A 58 35.58 -5.58 34.56
CA LYS A 58 36.57 -6.21 35.47
C LYS A 58 35.95 -7.27 36.40
N ALA A 59 34.63 -7.32 36.49
CA ALA A 59 33.91 -8.41 37.15
C ALA A 59 33.56 -9.47 36.10
N SER A 60 33.72 -10.76 36.42
CA SER A 60 33.33 -11.88 35.54
C SER A 60 31.82 -11.86 35.25
N LYS A 61 31.40 -11.01 34.32
CA LYS A 61 30.06 -11.01 33.77
C LYS A 61 29.92 -12.22 32.87
N ASP A 62 28.79 -12.89 32.97
CA ASP A 62 28.39 -13.90 31.98
C ASP A 62 28.40 -13.28 30.58
N ARG A 63 28.97 -13.99 29.60
CA ARG A 63 29.19 -13.50 28.22
C ARG A 63 27.89 -13.02 27.59
N LYS A 64 26.78 -13.72 27.85
CA LYS A 64 25.47 -13.36 27.33
C LYS A 64 25.02 -11.99 27.83
N LYS A 65 25.20 -11.73 29.13
CA LYS A 65 24.83 -10.45 29.73
C LYS A 65 25.65 -9.29 29.16
N VAL A 66 26.94 -9.51 28.87
CA VAL A 66 27.79 -8.48 28.23
C VAL A 66 27.27 -8.12 26.84
N LEU A 67 26.87 -9.12 26.04
CA LEU A 67 26.31 -8.89 24.71
C LEU A 67 24.96 -8.17 24.78
N ASP A 68 24.09 -8.58 25.70
CA ASP A 68 22.77 -7.93 25.87
C ASP A 68 22.92 -6.48 26.35
N ASP A 69 23.79 -6.23 27.34
CA ASP A 69 24.09 -4.87 27.84
C ASP A 69 24.69 -3.99 26.71
N LEU A 70 25.62 -4.54 25.92
CA LEU A 70 26.25 -3.84 24.79
C LEU A 70 25.24 -3.54 23.67
N GLN A 71 24.39 -4.51 23.34
CA GLN A 71 23.33 -4.32 22.35
C GLN A 71 22.38 -3.22 22.81
N ASN A 72 21.95 -3.23 24.07
CA ASN A 72 21.06 -2.19 24.60
C ASN A 72 21.73 -0.81 24.62
N GLU A 73 23.02 -0.73 24.91
CA GLU A 73 23.78 0.52 24.88
C GLU A 73 23.85 1.12 23.46
N LEU A 74 24.13 0.27 22.46
CA LEU A 74 24.45 0.74 21.11
C LEU A 74 23.24 0.78 20.17
N LYS A 75 22.19 0.01 20.43
CA LYS A 75 21.06 -0.21 19.50
C LYS A 75 20.51 1.08 18.93
N ASP A 76 20.15 2.05 19.77
CA ASP A 76 19.46 3.25 19.30
C ASP A 76 20.35 4.09 18.38
N ARG A 77 21.64 4.23 18.72
CA ARG A 77 22.62 4.98 17.90
C ARG A 77 22.89 4.29 16.57
N LEU A 78 23.03 2.97 16.58
CA LEU A 78 23.26 2.18 15.37
C LEU A 78 22.04 2.21 14.45
N VAL A 79 20.84 2.11 15.01
CA VAL A 79 19.58 2.21 14.25
C VAL A 79 19.41 3.60 13.65
N GLU A 80 19.71 4.66 14.40
CA GLU A 80 19.66 6.03 13.89
C GLU A 80 20.65 6.22 12.73
N ARG A 81 21.91 5.79 12.90
CA ARG A 81 22.92 5.88 11.84
C ARG A 81 22.52 5.07 10.61
N ALA A 82 22.07 3.84 10.79
CA ALA A 82 21.60 2.99 9.70
C ALA A 82 20.43 3.62 8.96
N SER A 83 19.49 4.25 9.68
CA SER A 83 18.33 4.93 9.07
C SER A 83 18.77 6.10 8.17
N ARG A 84 19.76 6.88 8.61
CA ARG A 84 20.35 7.95 7.78
C ARG A 84 21.02 7.40 6.53
N VAL A 85 21.83 6.36 6.68
CA VAL A 85 22.52 5.72 5.53
C VAL A 85 21.49 5.13 4.55
N VAL A 86 20.41 4.52 5.02
CA VAL A 86 19.32 4.05 4.15
C VAL A 86 18.69 5.21 3.38
N TRP A 87 18.43 6.34 4.03
CA TRP A 87 17.90 7.52 3.34
C TRP A 87 18.85 8.03 2.26
N GLU A 88 20.16 8.08 2.53
CA GLU A 88 21.19 8.44 1.55
C GLU A 88 21.21 7.45 0.37
N ILE A 89 21.13 6.13 0.64
CA ILE A 89 21.05 5.09 -0.40
C ILE A 89 19.82 5.27 -1.30
N LEU A 90 18.67 5.61 -0.70
CA LEU A 90 17.41 5.79 -1.43
C LEU A 90 17.37 7.09 -2.25
N THR A 91 18.06 8.14 -1.80
CA THR A 91 17.98 9.49 -2.41
C THR A 91 19.16 9.83 -3.31
N ASN A 92 20.22 9.02 -3.32
CA ASN A 92 21.34 9.17 -4.25
C ASN A 92 20.90 8.82 -5.67
N ALA A 93 20.64 9.84 -6.50
CA ALA A 93 20.15 9.69 -7.88
C ALA A 93 21.08 8.83 -8.77
N ASP A 94 22.40 8.93 -8.55
CA ASP A 94 23.39 8.13 -9.29
C ASP A 94 23.57 6.72 -8.69
N GLY A 95 22.91 6.45 -7.56
CA GLY A 95 22.98 5.20 -6.83
C GLY A 95 22.17 4.09 -7.50
N ARG A 96 22.68 2.85 -7.40
CA ARG A 96 22.04 1.64 -7.94
C ARG A 96 20.59 1.48 -7.48
N VAL A 97 20.30 1.81 -6.22
CA VAL A 97 18.96 1.65 -5.63
C VAL A 97 17.97 2.68 -6.20
N ALA A 98 18.37 3.95 -6.33
CA ALA A 98 17.52 4.97 -6.91
C ALA A 98 17.15 4.62 -8.37
N GLN A 99 18.14 4.17 -9.15
CA GLN A 99 17.91 3.72 -10.53
C GLN A 99 17.00 2.48 -10.61
N ASP A 100 17.13 1.54 -9.66
CA ASP A 100 16.24 0.38 -9.56
C ASP A 100 14.79 0.80 -9.25
N ILE A 101 14.59 1.76 -8.34
CA ILE A 101 13.28 2.35 -8.04
C ILE A 101 12.68 2.98 -9.28
N GLU A 102 13.42 3.85 -9.98
CA GLU A 102 12.94 4.52 -11.20
C GLU A 102 12.51 3.52 -12.26
N ARG A 103 13.36 2.51 -12.52
CA ARG A 103 13.05 1.45 -13.49
C ARG A 103 11.79 0.68 -13.10
N LYS A 104 11.69 0.21 -11.85
CA LYS A 104 10.56 -0.60 -11.39
C LYS A 104 9.24 0.19 -11.39
N VAL A 105 9.29 1.48 -11.04
CA VAL A 105 8.14 2.38 -11.13
C VAL A 105 7.75 2.62 -12.59
N HIS A 106 8.71 2.82 -13.48
CA HIS A 106 8.45 2.97 -14.91
C HIS A 106 7.78 1.72 -15.51
N GLU A 107 8.29 0.53 -15.19
CA GLU A 107 7.68 -0.75 -15.58
C GLU A 107 6.24 -0.88 -15.09
N ALA A 108 5.96 -0.46 -13.84
CA ALA A 108 4.60 -0.45 -13.30
C ALA A 108 3.68 0.51 -14.05
N ILE A 109 4.17 1.69 -14.43
CA ILE A 109 3.43 2.67 -15.24
C ILE A 109 3.09 2.09 -16.61
N CYS A 110 4.07 1.50 -17.31
CA CYS A 110 3.86 0.84 -18.60
C CYS A 110 2.82 -0.28 -18.49
N HIS A 111 2.94 -1.14 -17.48
CA HIS A 111 2.00 -2.23 -17.27
C HIS A 111 0.55 -1.73 -17.04
N LEU A 112 0.37 -0.68 -16.24
CA LEU A 112 -0.95 -0.09 -16.02
C LEU A 112 -1.52 0.56 -17.29
N HIS A 113 -0.66 1.18 -18.10
CA HIS A 113 -1.05 1.74 -19.39
C HIS A 113 -1.55 0.63 -20.33
N ASP A 114 -0.77 -0.42 -20.51
CA ASP A 114 -1.11 -1.56 -21.38
C ASP A 114 -2.42 -2.25 -20.94
N PHE A 115 -2.61 -2.39 -19.62
CA PHE A 115 -3.83 -2.96 -19.06
C PHE A 115 -5.06 -2.10 -19.38
N ARG A 116 -4.93 -0.77 -19.28
CA ARG A 116 -6.00 0.18 -19.60
C ARG A 116 -6.36 0.15 -21.09
N GLU A 117 -5.37 0.09 -21.97
CA GLU A 117 -5.61 0.02 -23.41
C GLU A 117 -6.35 -1.27 -23.81
N LYS A 118 -5.95 -2.42 -23.24
CA LYS A 118 -6.63 -3.71 -23.48
C LYS A 118 -8.10 -3.68 -23.04
N GLN A 119 -8.40 -3.05 -21.90
CA GLN A 119 -9.77 -2.90 -21.40
C GLN A 119 -10.64 -2.04 -22.34
N GLN A 120 -10.08 -0.96 -22.90
CA GLN A 120 -10.81 -0.11 -23.85
C GLN A 120 -11.12 -0.86 -25.15
N GLN A 121 -10.16 -1.62 -25.68
CA GLN A 121 -10.36 -2.42 -26.90
C GLN A 121 -11.45 -3.48 -26.73
N GLN A 122 -11.51 -4.17 -25.60
CA GLN A 122 -12.56 -5.15 -25.29
C GLN A 122 -13.95 -4.50 -25.18
N SER A 123 -14.01 -3.30 -24.60
CA SER A 123 -15.26 -2.54 -24.47
C SER A 123 -15.82 -2.11 -25.83
N THR A 124 -14.95 -1.71 -26.77
CA THR A 124 -15.35 -1.35 -28.14
C THR A 124 -15.77 -2.56 -28.98
N ALA A 125 -15.15 -3.72 -28.78
CA ALA A 125 -15.51 -4.95 -29.51
C ALA A 125 -16.87 -5.51 -29.05
N ALA A 126 -17.22 -5.38 -27.76
CA ALA A 126 -18.49 -5.83 -27.22
C ALA A 126 -19.71 -5.02 -27.73
N VAL A 127 -19.52 -3.74 -28.06
CA VAL A 127 -20.60 -2.87 -28.59
C VAL A 127 -20.94 -3.19 -30.05
N GLN A 128 -20.04 -3.81 -30.82
CA GLN A 128 -20.29 -4.17 -32.23
C GLN A 128 -20.97 -5.55 -32.42
N GLN A 129 -21.30 -6.28 -31.34
CA GLN A 129 -21.96 -7.60 -31.42
C GLN A 129 -23.44 -7.60 -31.00
N GLN A 130 -24.15 -6.46 -31.00
CA GLN A 130 -25.61 -6.49 -30.93
C GLN A 130 -26.20 -6.75 -32.34
N PRO A 131 -26.91 -7.88 -32.57
CA PRO A 131 -27.55 -8.14 -33.84
C PRO A 131 -28.78 -7.25 -34.01
N ASP A 132 -28.89 -6.66 -35.20
CA ASP A 132 -30.03 -5.88 -35.71
C ASP A 132 -31.37 -6.52 -35.32
N LYS A 133 -32.17 -5.81 -34.53
CA LYS A 133 -33.59 -6.09 -34.35
C LYS A 133 -34.35 -5.21 -35.36
N PRO A 134 -35.12 -5.78 -36.31
CA PRO A 134 -35.70 -5.01 -37.39
C PRO A 134 -36.83 -4.10 -36.87
N ALA A 135 -36.86 -2.88 -37.41
CA ALA A 135 -37.86 -1.86 -37.14
C ALA A 135 -39.29 -2.31 -37.54
N PRO A 136 -40.35 -1.92 -36.79
CA PRO A 136 -41.72 -2.04 -37.29
C PRO A 136 -42.00 -0.95 -38.32
N GLN A 137 -42.41 -1.38 -39.50
CA GLN A 137 -42.85 -0.54 -40.62
C GLN A 137 -44.14 0.24 -40.27
N SER A 138 -44.13 1.51 -40.63
CA SER A 138 -45.31 2.38 -40.71
C SER A 138 -46.13 2.09 -41.97
N GLN A 139 -47.46 2.22 -41.90
CA GLN A 139 -48.29 2.58 -43.04
C GLN A 139 -49.39 3.61 -42.64
N PRO A 140 -49.94 4.38 -43.60
CA PRO A 140 -50.42 5.75 -43.39
C PRO A 140 -51.93 6.01 -43.60
N GLY A 141 -52.41 7.17 -43.11
CA GLY A 141 -53.65 7.88 -43.52
C GLY A 141 -54.92 7.55 -42.71
N ALA A 142 -55.90 8.43 -42.44
CA ALA A 142 -56.08 9.88 -42.48
C ALA A 142 -57.45 10.21 -41.81
N ALA A 143 -57.55 11.28 -41.02
CA ALA A 143 -58.73 12.08 -40.61
C ALA A 143 -59.88 11.37 -39.82
N GLU A 144 -60.67 11.96 -38.89
CA GLU A 144 -60.91 13.33 -38.45
C GLU A 144 -61.73 13.33 -37.13
N THR A 145 -61.64 14.43 -36.36
CA THR A 145 -62.62 14.98 -35.38
C THR A 145 -63.07 14.23 -34.11
N GLY A 146 -62.97 14.92 -32.97
CA GLY A 146 -63.83 14.67 -31.80
C GLY A 146 -63.28 15.16 -30.46
N GLN A 147 -63.64 16.38 -30.07
CA GLN A 147 -63.33 17.05 -28.80
C GLN A 147 -63.79 16.25 -27.56
N ALA A 148 -63.05 16.36 -26.44
CA ALA A 148 -63.55 17.00 -25.20
C ALA A 148 -62.56 16.85 -24.01
N VAL A 149 -62.04 18.01 -23.57
CA VAL A 149 -62.02 18.54 -22.19
C VAL A 149 -61.65 17.58 -21.03
N SER A 150 -60.53 17.86 -20.35
CA SER A 150 -60.50 18.29 -18.92
C SER A 150 -59.06 18.40 -18.36
N LEU A 151 -58.76 19.58 -17.81
CA LEU A 151 -57.70 19.94 -16.83
C LEU A 151 -58.45 20.48 -15.58
N PRO A 152 -57.80 20.81 -14.45
CA PRO A 152 -56.77 20.13 -13.66
C PRO A 152 -57.11 20.13 -12.14
N ALA A 153 -56.11 19.77 -11.31
CA ALA A 153 -55.89 20.13 -9.90
C ALA A 153 -56.30 19.11 -8.81
N ARG A 154 -55.30 18.68 -8.00
CA ARG A 154 -55.23 19.12 -6.59
C ARG A 154 -53.91 18.77 -5.90
N LEU A 155 -53.53 19.72 -5.05
CA LEU A 155 -52.43 19.77 -4.08
C LEU A 155 -52.66 18.87 -2.84
N ALA A 156 -51.58 18.72 -2.08
CA ALA A 156 -51.45 18.28 -0.68
C ALA A 156 -51.36 16.75 -0.48
N ALA A 157 -50.53 16.20 0.42
CA ALA A 157 -50.01 16.76 1.65
C ALA A 157 -48.66 16.13 2.06
N SER A 158 -47.92 16.91 2.84
CA SER A 158 -46.76 16.54 3.66
C SER A 158 -47.02 15.35 4.57
N SER A 159 -45.98 14.56 4.84
CA SER A 159 -45.88 13.80 6.08
C SER A 159 -44.45 13.85 6.60
N THR A 160 -44.26 14.73 7.56
CA THR A 160 -43.19 14.72 8.55
C THR A 160 -43.45 13.61 9.56
N ALA A 161 -42.46 12.76 9.84
CA ALA A 161 -42.41 11.98 11.06
C ALA A 161 -40.96 11.82 11.51
N THR A 162 -40.63 12.61 12.53
CA THR A 162 -39.47 12.54 13.42
C THR A 162 -39.56 11.31 14.31
N LEU A 163 -38.40 10.75 14.71
CA LEU A 163 -38.01 10.41 16.10
C LEU A 163 -37.45 8.99 16.33
N ALA A 164 -36.31 8.97 17.05
CA ALA A 164 -35.67 7.88 17.81
C ALA A 164 -34.99 6.77 16.97
N GLY A 165 -33.69 6.47 17.10
CA GLY A 165 -32.84 6.51 18.28
C GLY A 165 -32.67 5.08 18.80
N GLN A 166 -31.62 4.36 18.38
CA GLN A 166 -31.09 3.21 19.10
C GLN A 166 -29.60 2.95 18.80
N PRO A 167 -28.81 2.55 19.82
CA PRO A 167 -27.35 2.49 19.76
C PRO A 167 -26.83 1.18 19.17
N HIS A 168 -25.80 1.27 18.34
CA HIS A 168 -25.08 0.10 17.84
C HIS A 168 -24.03 -0.34 18.87
N GLN A 169 -24.22 -1.51 19.46
CA GLN A 169 -23.25 -2.15 20.35
C GLN A 169 -22.01 -2.60 19.57
N GLN A 170 -20.86 -2.36 20.19
CA GLN A 170 -19.55 -2.90 19.81
C GLN A 170 -19.55 -4.43 19.91
N GLN A 171 -19.14 -5.10 18.84
CA GLN A 171 -18.76 -6.51 18.89
C GLN A 171 -17.32 -6.65 18.36
N THR A 172 -16.38 -6.64 19.29
CA THR A 172 -14.95 -6.89 19.03
C THR A 172 -14.74 -8.40 18.84
N ASN A 173 -14.74 -8.86 17.59
CA ASN A 173 -14.27 -10.20 17.24
C ASN A 173 -12.73 -10.23 17.31
N ARG A 174 -12.18 -10.67 18.46
CA ARG A 174 -10.77 -11.07 18.58
C ARG A 174 -10.68 -12.60 18.63
N PRO A 175 -9.90 -13.25 17.75
CA PRO A 175 -9.62 -14.67 17.88
C PRO A 175 -8.65 -14.94 19.04
N PRO A 176 -8.72 -16.12 19.68
CA PRO A 176 -7.86 -16.47 20.81
C PRO A 176 -6.40 -16.72 20.37
N PRO A 177 -5.43 -16.55 21.28
CA PRO A 177 -4.01 -16.79 21.00
C PRO A 177 -3.74 -18.29 20.77
N ARG A 178 -2.97 -18.59 19.74
CA ARG A 178 -2.44 -19.94 19.48
C ARG A 178 -1.37 -20.26 20.53
N HIS A 179 -1.64 -21.28 21.34
CA HIS A 179 -0.65 -21.94 22.19
C HIS A 179 0.38 -22.62 21.29
N TYR A 180 1.62 -22.12 21.23
CA TYR A 180 2.72 -22.90 20.69
C TYR A 180 3.28 -23.80 21.79
N GLY A 181 3.21 -25.10 21.52
CA GLY A 181 3.68 -26.15 22.40
C GLY A 181 5.19 -26.09 22.61
N VAL A 182 5.55 -26.43 23.84
CA VAL A 182 6.85 -26.81 24.33
C VAL A 182 7.39 -27.98 23.48
N TYR A 183 8.50 -27.79 22.78
CA TYR A 183 9.31 -28.92 22.32
C TYR A 183 10.28 -29.27 23.44
N GLY A 184 10.09 -30.49 23.95
CA GLY A 184 10.91 -31.11 24.97
C GLY A 184 12.26 -31.58 24.43
N ASN A 185 13.12 -31.78 25.42
CA ASN A 185 14.38 -32.52 25.43
C ASN A 185 14.50 -33.63 24.38
N LEU A 186 15.61 -33.60 23.65
CA LEU A 186 16.47 -34.74 23.35
C LEU A 186 17.91 -34.22 23.25
#